data_AF-A0A1G4EDQ5-F1
#
_entry.id   AF-A0A1G4EDQ5-F1
#
_cell.length_a   1.000
_cell.length_b   1.000
_cell.length_c   1.000
_cell.angle_alpha   90.00
_cell.angle_beta   90.00
_cell.angle_gamma   90.00
#
_symmetry.space_group_name_H-M   'P 1'
#
loop_
_entity.id
_entity.type
_entity.pdbx_description
1 polymer ?
#
loop_
_entity_poly.entity_id
_entity_poly.type
_entity_poly.pdbx_seq_one_letter_code
_entity_poly.pdbx_strand_id
1 'polypeptide(L)'
;MSQPNQCSKLLPSDEFYNKLNEELRSTLFYTHFCENIGSLKSDSRYIELCYKVVQYLIVNADDNDKKISCNHCKLLNYWIFDQIKRINREYKTNINVAYGHISYVTNIIMQKYYKFSESTCFLDSDVPFDEYRDAKKEFYEYCLDYKEINEKNHLTDTGCDTYNDYLKKKSHLLANFKHILSGNKLQKCPNADGETGGCNPNVLLDELSKINDISETKIDIPDDSSKLFLGLSKKNTATAASVAGVSLLGLTLFKVKIIFIYQFEYQIGLLILCYH
;
A
#
# COMPACT_ATOMS: atom_id res chain seq x y z
N MET A 1 0.06 29.00 -29.93
CA MET A 1 0.38 27.75 -29.19
C MET A 1 -0.80 27.48 -28.28
N SER A 2 -1.56 26.41 -28.53
CA SER A 2 -2.63 25.96 -27.64
C SER A 2 -2.04 25.56 -26.30
N GLN A 3 -2.57 26.07 -25.19
CA GLN A 3 -2.14 25.63 -23.87
C GLN A 3 -2.36 24.12 -23.74
N PRO A 4 -1.43 23.37 -23.10
CA PRO A 4 -1.65 21.95 -22.85
C PRO A 4 -2.93 21.76 -22.04
N ASN A 5 -3.73 20.76 -22.41
CA ASN A 5 -4.94 20.40 -21.67
C ASN A 5 -4.56 20.12 -20.22
N GLN A 6 -5.03 20.95 -19.28
CA GLN A 6 -4.71 20.80 -17.87
C GLN A 6 -5.18 19.45 -17.30
N CYS A 7 -6.12 18.80 -17.98
CA CYS A 7 -6.71 17.54 -17.57
C CYS A 7 -6.01 16.28 -18.11
N SER A 8 -4.96 16.44 -18.92
CA SER A 8 -4.17 15.31 -19.44
C SER A 8 -2.86 15.07 -18.68
N LYS A 9 -2.61 15.78 -17.58
CA LYS A 9 -1.37 15.60 -16.80
C LYS A 9 -1.48 14.33 -15.94
N LEU A 10 -0.47 13.47 -15.97
CA LEU A 10 -0.46 12.29 -15.10
C LEU A 10 -0.39 12.71 -13.64
N LEU A 11 -0.99 11.89 -12.77
CA LEU A 11 -0.79 12.06 -11.34
C LEU A 11 0.62 11.60 -10.95
N PRO A 12 1.23 12.22 -9.93
CA PRO A 12 2.54 11.80 -9.42
C PRO A 12 2.64 10.29 -9.12
N SER A 13 1.57 9.67 -8.60
CA SER A 13 1.51 8.22 -8.37
C SER A 13 1.51 7.41 -9.67
N ASP A 14 0.82 7.89 -10.73
CA ASP A 14 0.85 7.27 -12.06
C ASP A 14 2.25 7.34 -12.68
N GLU A 15 2.92 8.49 -12.56
CA GLU A 15 4.30 8.67 -13.02
C GLU A 15 5.25 7.71 -12.29
N PHE A 16 5.08 7.56 -10.97
CA PHE A 16 5.83 6.60 -10.16
C PHE A 16 5.62 5.16 -10.66
N TYR A 17 4.38 4.74 -10.91
CA TYR A 17 4.12 3.40 -11.43
C TYR A 17 4.64 3.19 -12.85
N ASN A 18 4.63 4.22 -13.70
CA ASN A 18 5.23 4.13 -15.03
C ASN A 18 6.74 3.86 -14.95
N LYS A 19 7.46 4.52 -14.04
CA LYS A 19 8.89 4.25 -13.80
C LYS A 19 9.15 2.81 -13.37
N LEU A 20 8.28 2.24 -12.53
CA LEU A 20 8.38 0.84 -12.11
C LEU A 20 8.10 -0.16 -13.23
N ASN A 21 7.30 0.25 -14.22
CA ASN A 21 6.92 -0.56 -15.37
C ASN A 21 7.81 -0.31 -16.61
N GLU A 22 8.86 0.52 -16.50
CA GLU A 22 9.80 0.76 -17.60
C GLU A 22 10.39 -0.56 -18.14
N GLU A 23 10.66 -0.58 -19.44
CA GLU A 23 11.32 -1.72 -20.09
C GLU A 23 12.72 -1.94 -19.52
N LEU A 24 13.12 -3.21 -19.46
CA LEU A 24 14.42 -3.59 -18.94
C LEU A 24 15.52 -3.18 -19.92
N ARG A 25 16.43 -2.30 -19.48
CA ARG A 25 17.51 -1.77 -20.35
C ARG A 25 18.69 -2.74 -20.49
N SER A 26 19.03 -3.51 -19.44
CA SER A 26 20.07 -4.55 -19.48
C SER A 26 19.92 -5.59 -18.37
N THR A 27 19.60 -6.84 -18.71
CA THR A 27 19.34 -7.92 -17.73
C THR A 27 20.61 -8.52 -17.13
N LEU A 28 21.75 -8.45 -17.81
CA LEU A 28 23.03 -9.04 -17.36
C LEU A 28 23.50 -8.43 -16.04
N PHE A 29 23.40 -7.10 -15.88
CA PHE A 29 23.80 -6.43 -14.64
C PHE A 29 22.90 -6.81 -13.46
N TYR A 30 21.59 -6.91 -13.71
CA TYR A 30 20.61 -7.25 -12.66
C TYR A 30 20.63 -8.73 -12.28
N THR A 31 21.13 -9.59 -13.17
CA THR A 31 21.26 -11.04 -12.92
C THR A 31 22.02 -11.32 -11.63
N HIS A 32 23.14 -10.64 -11.41
CA HIS A 32 23.96 -10.84 -10.21
C HIS A 32 23.19 -10.62 -8.90
N PHE A 33 22.26 -9.66 -8.87
CA PHE A 33 21.45 -9.40 -7.68
C PHE A 33 20.30 -10.39 -7.52
N CYS A 34 19.73 -10.86 -8.63
CA CYS A 34 18.53 -11.70 -8.65
C CYS A 34 18.82 -13.21 -8.71
N GLU A 35 20.08 -13.64 -8.70
CA GLU A 35 20.51 -15.05 -8.71
C GLU A 35 19.83 -15.88 -7.59
N ASN A 36 19.67 -15.28 -6.41
CA ASN A 36 19.11 -15.90 -5.21
C ASN A 36 17.58 -16.07 -5.21
N ILE A 37 16.87 -15.51 -6.21
CA ILE A 37 15.46 -15.86 -6.49
C ILE A 37 15.37 -17.28 -7.10
N GLY A 38 16.51 -17.96 -7.25
CA GLY A 38 16.69 -19.29 -7.81
C GLY A 38 15.70 -20.38 -7.38
N SER A 39 15.26 -20.34 -6.13
CA SER A 39 14.25 -21.27 -5.59
C SER A 39 12.87 -21.13 -6.26
N LEU A 40 12.60 -19.99 -6.91
CA LEU A 40 11.37 -19.65 -7.62
C LEU A 40 11.55 -19.66 -9.16
N LYS A 41 12.70 -20.14 -9.66
CA LYS A 41 13.09 -20.13 -11.09
C LYS A 41 12.11 -20.84 -12.04
N SER A 42 11.21 -21.67 -11.54
CA SER A 42 10.20 -22.32 -12.38
C SER A 42 9.29 -21.31 -13.07
N ASP A 43 9.21 -20.08 -12.56
CA ASP A 43 8.47 -18.98 -13.16
C ASP A 43 9.35 -17.75 -13.38
N SER A 44 9.72 -17.52 -14.64
CA SER A 44 10.59 -16.40 -15.05
C SER A 44 10.02 -15.02 -14.70
N ARG A 45 8.72 -14.92 -14.42
CA ARG A 45 8.07 -13.66 -14.02
C ARG A 45 8.58 -13.13 -12.68
N TYR A 46 9.03 -13.98 -11.76
CA TYR A 46 9.66 -13.53 -10.52
C TYR A 46 11.03 -12.90 -10.76
N ILE A 47 11.80 -13.47 -11.69
CA ILE A 47 13.10 -12.94 -12.08
C ILE A 47 12.90 -11.60 -12.78
N GLU A 48 11.93 -11.50 -13.68
CA GLU A 48 11.59 -10.24 -14.35
C GLU A 48 11.17 -9.16 -13.33
N LEU A 49 10.33 -9.50 -12.35
CA LEU A 49 9.95 -8.59 -11.28
C LEU A 49 11.17 -8.11 -10.48
N CYS A 50 12.08 -9.02 -10.13
CA CYS A 50 13.32 -8.67 -9.45
C CYS A 50 14.17 -7.70 -10.27
N TYR A 51 14.32 -7.95 -11.58
CA TYR A 51 15.03 -7.03 -12.47
C TYR A 51 14.40 -5.64 -12.51
N LYS A 52 13.07 -5.55 -12.57
CA LYS A 52 12.36 -4.25 -12.54
C LYS A 52 12.60 -3.50 -11.23
N VAL A 53 12.54 -4.19 -10.09
CA VAL A 53 12.83 -3.61 -8.77
C VAL A 53 14.27 -3.11 -8.70
N VAL A 54 15.24 -3.92 -9.11
CA VAL A 54 16.67 -3.57 -9.10
C VAL A 54 16.94 -2.38 -10.05
N GLN A 55 16.41 -2.41 -11.27
CA GLN A 55 16.52 -1.31 -12.24
C GLN A 55 15.98 -0.01 -11.64
N TYR A 56 14.74 -0.02 -11.16
CA TYR A 56 14.11 1.16 -10.58
C TYR A 56 14.95 1.73 -9.43
N LEU A 57 15.39 0.89 -8.50
CA LEU A 57 16.16 1.34 -7.34
C LEU A 57 17.51 1.93 -7.72
N ILE A 58 18.22 1.37 -8.71
CA ILE A 58 19.51 1.92 -9.15
C ILE A 58 19.30 3.26 -9.86
N VAL A 59 18.38 3.31 -10.84
CA VAL A 59 18.08 4.54 -11.58
C VAL A 59 17.61 5.64 -10.63
N ASN A 60 16.74 5.32 -9.68
CA ASN A 60 16.29 6.29 -8.69
C ASN A 60 17.44 6.79 -7.79
N ALA A 61 18.39 5.92 -7.42
CA ALA A 61 19.55 6.33 -6.62
C ALA A 61 20.43 7.33 -7.38
N ASP A 62 20.63 7.11 -8.67
CA ASP A 62 21.41 7.99 -9.54
C ASP A 62 20.69 9.34 -9.75
N ASP A 63 19.38 9.31 -10.00
CA ASP A 63 18.58 10.50 -10.30
C ASP A 63 18.28 11.37 -9.06
N ASN A 64 18.28 10.80 -7.84
CA ASN A 64 17.77 11.46 -6.63
C ASN A 64 18.81 11.54 -5.50
N ASP A 65 20.09 11.70 -5.83
CA ASP A 65 21.19 11.83 -4.85
C ASP A 65 21.17 10.72 -3.78
N LYS A 66 20.95 9.47 -4.23
CA LYS A 66 20.96 8.28 -3.39
C LYS A 66 19.91 8.31 -2.28
N LYS A 67 18.75 8.94 -2.56
CA LYS A 67 17.59 9.05 -1.66
C LYS A 67 16.33 8.51 -2.32
N ILE A 68 15.42 8.03 -1.49
CA ILE A 68 14.07 7.63 -1.86
C ILE A 68 13.13 8.18 -0.79
N SER A 69 12.02 8.79 -1.21
CA SER A 69 11.04 9.33 -0.26
C SER A 69 10.31 8.19 0.44
N CYS A 70 9.83 8.44 1.66
CA CYS A 70 9.07 7.43 2.39
C CYS A 70 7.78 7.02 1.66
N ASN A 71 7.07 7.96 1.02
CA ASN A 71 5.89 7.65 0.21
C ASN A 71 6.22 6.75 -0.98
N HIS A 72 7.28 7.05 -1.76
CA HIS A 72 7.74 6.17 -2.84
C HIS A 72 8.14 4.79 -2.32
N CYS A 73 8.80 4.72 -1.16
CA CYS A 73 9.13 3.45 -0.54
C CYS A 73 7.87 2.64 -0.19
N LYS A 74 6.86 3.26 0.42
CA LYS A 74 5.60 2.59 0.77
C LYS A 74 4.84 2.13 -0.47
N LEU A 75 4.78 2.93 -1.53
CA LEU A 75 4.15 2.50 -2.78
C LEU A 75 4.94 1.39 -3.49
N LEU A 76 6.28 1.41 -3.42
CA LEU A 76 7.12 0.33 -3.96
C LEU A 76 6.80 -1.00 -3.28
N ASN A 77 6.64 -0.99 -1.95
CA ASN A 77 6.24 -2.15 -1.16
C ASN A 77 4.92 -2.76 -1.65
N TYR A 78 3.89 -1.94 -1.79
CA TYR A 78 2.58 -2.40 -2.24
C TYR A 78 2.59 -2.86 -3.70
N TRP A 79 3.31 -2.15 -4.57
CA TRP A 79 3.46 -2.54 -5.97
C TRP A 79 4.14 -3.92 -6.11
N ILE A 80 5.24 -4.16 -5.40
CA ILE A 80 5.93 -5.46 -5.41
C ILE A 80 4.98 -6.58 -4.97
N PHE A 81 4.22 -6.34 -3.89
CA PHE A 81 3.23 -7.31 -3.43
C PHE A 81 2.16 -7.60 -4.49
N ASP A 82 1.60 -6.57 -5.13
CA ASP A 82 0.60 -6.74 -6.19
C ASP A 82 1.14 -7.52 -7.39
N GLN A 83 2.40 -7.28 -7.78
CA GLN A 83 3.05 -8.04 -8.84
C GLN A 83 3.21 -9.52 -8.45
N ILE A 84 3.68 -9.81 -7.24
CA ILE A 84 3.80 -11.19 -6.73
C ILE A 84 2.44 -11.88 -6.69
N LYS A 85 1.40 -11.19 -6.22
CA LYS A 85 0.02 -11.72 -6.18
C LYS A 85 -0.49 -12.05 -7.59
N ARG A 86 -0.22 -11.18 -8.57
CA ARG A 86 -0.56 -11.39 -9.99
C ARG A 86 0.15 -12.60 -10.59
N ILE A 87 1.42 -12.83 -10.22
CA ILE A 87 2.18 -13.99 -10.66
C ILE A 87 1.60 -15.27 -10.03
N ASN A 88 1.26 -15.24 -8.74
CA ASN A 88 0.91 -16.43 -7.97
C ASN A 88 -0.48 -17.03 -8.21
N ARG A 89 -1.39 -16.27 -8.81
CA ARG A 89 -2.79 -16.58 -9.17
C ARG A 89 -3.69 -17.24 -8.10
N GLU A 90 -3.20 -18.08 -7.17
CA GLU A 90 -3.94 -18.71 -6.06
C GLU A 90 -3.07 -19.30 -4.90
N TYR A 91 -1.75 -19.52 -5.07
CA TYR A 91 -0.92 -20.18 -4.04
C TYR A 91 -0.26 -19.20 -3.06
N LYS A 92 -0.82 -19.08 -1.84
CA LYS A 92 -0.31 -18.18 -0.78
C LYS A 92 1.13 -18.46 -0.36
N THR A 93 1.56 -19.73 -0.32
CA THR A 93 2.90 -20.14 0.15
C THR A 93 4.02 -19.48 -0.67
N ASN A 94 3.78 -19.30 -1.97
CA ASN A 94 4.75 -18.70 -2.88
C ASN A 94 4.83 -17.16 -2.74
N ILE A 95 3.81 -16.50 -2.17
CA ILE A 95 3.80 -15.04 -2.00
C ILE A 95 4.83 -14.63 -0.96
N ASN A 96 4.83 -15.29 0.20
CA ASN A 96 5.75 -14.96 1.29
C ASN A 96 7.20 -15.26 0.91
N VAL A 97 7.45 -16.38 0.23
CA VAL A 97 8.78 -16.75 -0.26
C VAL A 97 9.27 -15.75 -1.29
N ALA A 98 8.46 -15.40 -2.29
CA ALA A 98 8.81 -14.40 -3.30
C ALA A 98 9.06 -13.03 -2.67
N TYR A 99 8.19 -12.59 -1.76
CA TYR A 99 8.33 -11.31 -1.09
C TYR A 99 9.62 -11.29 -0.27
N GLY A 100 9.93 -12.34 0.49
CA GLY A 100 11.17 -12.45 1.26
C GLY A 100 12.43 -12.41 0.41
N HIS A 101 12.46 -13.11 -0.73
CA HIS A 101 13.59 -13.04 -1.65
C HIS A 101 13.77 -11.64 -2.26
N ILE A 102 12.69 -10.99 -2.69
CA ILE A 102 12.76 -9.63 -3.23
C ILE A 102 13.18 -8.65 -2.12
N SER A 103 12.68 -8.80 -0.89
CA SER A 103 13.11 -8.01 0.27
C SER A 103 14.62 -8.09 0.50
N TYR A 104 15.19 -9.30 0.40
CA TYR A 104 16.63 -9.51 0.52
C TYR A 104 17.39 -8.78 -0.58
N VAL A 105 16.95 -8.88 -1.84
CA VAL A 105 17.56 -8.16 -2.96
C VAL A 105 17.47 -6.65 -2.79
N THR A 106 16.29 -6.13 -2.43
CA THR A 106 16.09 -4.70 -2.14
C THR A 106 17.05 -4.23 -1.06
N ASN A 107 17.25 -5.00 0.03
CA ASN A 107 18.19 -4.65 1.09
C ASN A 107 19.63 -4.53 0.57
N ILE A 108 20.09 -5.46 -0.28
CA ILE A 108 21.43 -5.37 -0.91
C ILE A 108 21.57 -4.09 -1.73
N ILE A 109 20.58 -3.78 -2.56
CA ILE A 109 20.62 -2.56 -3.40
C ILE A 109 20.63 -1.30 -2.53
N MET A 110 19.80 -1.25 -1.49
CA MET A 110 19.75 -0.12 -0.56
C MET A 110 21.08 0.10 0.15
N GLN A 111 21.73 -0.96 0.65
CA GLN A 111 23.04 -0.85 1.28
C GLN A 111 24.15 -0.38 0.32
N LYS A 112 24.07 -0.79 -0.95
CA LYS A 112 25.11 -0.51 -1.95
C LYS A 112 24.98 0.86 -2.59
N TYR A 113 23.76 1.32 -2.86
CA TYR A 113 23.51 2.50 -3.70
C TYR A 113 22.91 3.69 -2.94
N TYR A 114 22.33 3.48 -1.76
CA TYR A 114 21.64 4.53 -1.01
C TYR A 114 22.44 5.02 0.20
N LYS A 115 22.21 6.26 0.61
CA LYS A 115 22.74 6.79 1.87
C LYS A 115 21.91 6.24 3.02
N PHE A 116 22.54 5.51 3.94
CA PHE A 116 21.88 5.03 5.15
C PHE A 116 21.41 6.23 5.97
N SER A 117 20.11 6.31 6.22
CA SER A 117 19.46 7.41 6.94
C SER A 117 18.22 6.88 7.66
N GLU A 118 17.57 7.68 8.51
CA GLU A 118 16.32 7.30 9.17
C GLU A 118 15.19 6.97 8.17
N SER A 119 15.31 7.40 6.90
CA SER A 119 14.39 7.12 5.80
C SER A 119 14.86 5.95 4.91
N THR A 120 15.57 4.97 5.45
CA THR A 120 16.02 3.82 4.64
C THR A 120 14.81 3.00 4.20
N CYS A 121 14.66 2.80 2.89
CA CYS A 121 13.55 2.05 2.33
C CYS A 121 13.77 0.54 2.45
N PHE A 122 12.98 -0.12 3.27
CA PHE A 122 12.96 -1.57 3.36
C PHE A 122 11.59 -2.09 2.98
N LEU A 123 11.57 -3.33 2.46
CA LEU A 123 10.31 -4.03 2.30
C LEU A 123 9.77 -4.42 3.68
N ASP A 124 8.58 -3.93 3.97
CA ASP A 124 7.80 -4.13 5.17
C ASP A 124 7.25 -5.55 5.17
N SER A 125 7.72 -6.34 6.13
CA SER A 125 7.37 -7.76 6.28
C SER A 125 5.90 -7.99 6.63
N ASP A 126 5.18 -6.95 7.10
CA ASP A 126 3.78 -7.05 7.45
C ASP A 126 2.87 -6.90 6.22
N VAL A 127 3.39 -6.38 5.10
CA VAL A 127 2.62 -6.15 3.87
C VAL A 127 1.87 -7.40 3.41
N PRO A 128 2.45 -8.62 3.36
CA PRO A 128 1.70 -9.82 2.97
C PRO A 128 0.53 -10.19 3.88
N PHE A 129 0.54 -9.74 5.14
CA PHE A 129 -0.43 -10.10 6.17
C PHE A 129 -1.43 -8.97 6.49
N ASP A 130 -1.22 -7.78 5.92
CA ASP A 130 -2.02 -6.60 6.21
C ASP A 130 -3.36 -6.62 5.46
N GLU A 131 -4.45 -6.74 6.22
CA GLU A 131 -5.82 -6.72 5.70
C GLU A 131 -6.24 -5.34 5.16
N TYR A 132 -5.58 -4.25 5.60
CA TYR A 132 -5.87 -2.89 5.15
C TYR A 132 -4.86 -2.36 4.13
N ARG A 133 -4.03 -3.25 3.55
CA ARG A 133 -2.97 -2.90 2.61
C ARG A 133 -3.47 -2.02 1.46
N ASP A 134 -4.59 -2.39 0.85
CA ASP A 134 -5.12 -1.68 -0.32
C ASP A 134 -5.57 -0.26 0.05
N ALA A 135 -6.17 -0.09 1.24
CA ALA A 135 -6.54 1.23 1.77
C ALA A 135 -5.30 2.08 2.11
N LYS A 136 -4.24 1.48 2.67
CA LYS A 136 -2.98 2.19 2.93
C LYS A 136 -2.29 2.58 1.63
N LYS A 137 -2.28 1.70 0.62
CA LYS A 137 -1.75 2.01 -0.72
C LYS A 137 -2.45 3.25 -1.29
N GLU A 138 -3.79 3.26 -1.31
CA GLU A 138 -4.57 4.40 -1.78
C GLU A 138 -4.30 5.69 -0.97
N PHE A 139 -4.07 5.57 0.35
CA PHE A 139 -3.64 6.71 1.17
C PHE A 139 -2.28 7.28 0.73
N TYR A 140 -1.28 6.42 0.49
CA TYR A 140 0.04 6.89 0.04
C TYR A 140 0.04 7.41 -1.41
N GLU A 141 -0.87 6.94 -2.25
CA GLU A 141 -1.13 7.53 -3.57
C GLU A 141 -1.72 8.93 -3.42
N TYR A 142 -2.76 9.10 -2.59
CA TYR A 142 -3.34 10.41 -2.28
C TYR A 142 -2.30 11.38 -1.73
N CYS A 143 -1.43 10.91 -0.83
CA CYS A 143 -0.28 11.66 -0.33
C CYS A 143 0.59 12.27 -1.43
N LEU A 144 0.93 11.49 -2.48
CA LEU A 144 1.74 11.97 -3.60
C LEU A 144 0.94 12.87 -4.54
N ASP A 145 -0.34 12.53 -4.75
CA ASP A 145 -1.19 13.20 -5.72
C ASP A 145 -1.81 14.50 -5.18
N TYR A 146 -1.81 14.70 -3.86
CA TYR A 146 -2.59 15.73 -3.18
C TYR A 146 -2.41 17.11 -3.78
N LYS A 147 -1.17 17.54 -4.05
CA LYS A 147 -0.92 18.87 -4.60
C LYS A 147 -1.64 19.05 -5.94
N GLU A 148 -1.52 18.04 -6.81
CA GLU A 148 -2.14 18.04 -8.13
C GLU A 148 -3.67 17.98 -8.03
N ILE A 149 -4.20 17.15 -7.12
CA ILE A 149 -5.65 17.04 -6.88
C ILE A 149 -6.21 18.36 -6.32
N ASN A 150 -5.57 18.94 -5.30
CA ASN A 150 -6.02 20.16 -4.66
C ASN A 150 -6.00 21.37 -5.62
N GLU A 151 -5.05 21.41 -6.55
CA GLU A 151 -4.98 22.43 -7.59
C GLU A 151 -6.05 22.26 -8.69
N LYS A 152 -6.58 21.03 -8.90
CA LYS A 152 -7.40 20.70 -10.09
C LYS A 152 -8.76 20.09 -9.83
N ASN A 153 -9.11 19.79 -8.58
CA ASN A 153 -10.39 19.14 -8.23
C ASN A 153 -11.62 19.99 -8.59
N HIS A 154 -11.45 21.29 -8.80
CA HIS A 154 -12.49 22.23 -9.21
C HIS A 154 -12.76 22.24 -10.72
N LEU A 155 -11.92 21.57 -11.51
CA LEU A 155 -12.07 21.51 -12.97
C LEU A 155 -13.24 20.59 -13.33
N THR A 156 -14.19 21.12 -14.11
CA THR A 156 -15.41 20.41 -14.54
C THR A 156 -15.43 20.12 -16.05
N ASP A 157 -14.34 20.44 -16.76
CA ASP A 157 -14.24 20.16 -18.19
C ASP A 157 -14.26 18.65 -18.47
N THR A 158 -14.76 18.28 -19.66
CA THR A 158 -14.78 16.89 -20.10
C THR A 158 -13.35 16.32 -20.13
N GLY A 159 -13.13 15.22 -19.41
CA GLY A 159 -11.81 14.57 -19.29
C GLY A 159 -11.04 14.88 -18.00
N CYS A 160 -11.56 15.76 -17.13
CA CYS A 160 -10.96 16.06 -15.83
C CYS A 160 -11.43 15.13 -14.71
N ASP A 161 -12.17 14.07 -15.03
CA ASP A 161 -12.78 13.15 -14.06
C ASP A 161 -11.76 12.46 -13.16
N THR A 162 -10.50 12.37 -13.60
CA THR A 162 -9.40 11.86 -12.79
C THR A 162 -9.16 12.70 -11.53
N TYR A 163 -9.41 14.03 -11.59
CA TYR A 163 -9.18 14.95 -10.47
C TYR A 163 -10.46 15.18 -9.64
N ASN A 164 -11.59 15.47 -10.28
CA ASN A 164 -12.83 15.83 -9.56
C ASN A 164 -13.45 14.65 -8.78
N ASP A 165 -13.27 13.42 -9.27
CA ASP A 165 -13.78 12.18 -8.69
C ASP A 165 -12.66 11.35 -8.03
N TYR A 166 -11.47 11.93 -7.87
CA TYR A 166 -10.28 11.23 -7.40
C TYR A 166 -10.55 10.40 -6.14
N LEU A 167 -11.03 11.04 -5.07
CA LEU A 167 -11.30 10.36 -3.79
C LEU A 167 -12.47 9.36 -3.89
N LYS A 168 -13.45 9.60 -4.77
CA LYS A 168 -14.56 8.65 -4.99
C LYS A 168 -14.05 7.34 -5.62
N LYS A 169 -12.99 7.42 -6.42
CA LYS A 169 -12.34 6.26 -7.04
C LYS A 169 -11.45 5.48 -6.06
N LYS A 170 -11.07 6.07 -4.91
CA LYS A 170 -10.28 5.43 -3.83
C LYS A 170 -11.19 4.68 -2.85
N SER A 171 -11.85 3.63 -3.34
CA SER A 171 -12.91 2.92 -2.61
C SER A 171 -12.40 2.20 -1.35
N HIS A 172 -11.18 1.67 -1.36
CA HIS A 172 -10.61 0.97 -0.21
C HIS A 172 -10.28 1.94 0.93
N LEU A 173 -9.75 3.10 0.58
CA LEU A 173 -9.47 4.22 1.47
C LEU A 173 -10.77 4.71 2.11
N LEU A 174 -11.79 5.02 1.31
CA LEU A 174 -13.08 5.48 1.81
C LEU A 174 -13.71 4.49 2.80
N ALA A 175 -13.67 3.19 2.49
CA ALA A 175 -14.25 2.16 3.34
C ALA A 175 -13.48 1.92 4.64
N ASN A 176 -12.15 2.12 4.66
CA ASN A 176 -11.30 1.69 5.78
C ASN A 176 -10.52 2.83 6.45
N PHE A 177 -10.78 4.09 6.09
CA PHE A 177 -10.02 5.24 6.56
C PHE A 177 -9.89 5.30 8.10
N LYS A 178 -11.01 5.16 8.82
CA LYS A 178 -11.02 5.17 10.29
C LYS A 178 -10.15 4.04 10.88
N HIS A 179 -10.16 2.86 10.26
CA HIS A 179 -9.38 1.71 10.72
C HIS A 179 -7.88 1.92 10.52
N ILE A 180 -7.47 2.45 9.36
CA ILE A 180 -6.04 2.71 9.11
C ILE A 180 -5.49 3.81 10.03
N LEU A 181 -6.29 4.82 10.40
CA LEU A 181 -5.89 5.87 11.36
C LEU A 181 -5.78 5.39 12.80
N SER A 182 -6.73 4.57 13.25
CA SER A 182 -6.81 4.13 14.66
C SER A 182 -5.73 3.12 15.04
N GLY A 183 -5.08 2.49 14.05
CA GLY A 183 -4.24 1.32 14.28
C GLY A 183 -2.81 1.57 14.74
N ASN A 184 -2.32 2.82 14.83
CA ASN A 184 -0.86 3.12 14.87
C ASN A 184 -0.07 2.50 13.69
N LYS A 185 -0.76 2.01 12.65
CA LYS A 185 -0.17 1.25 11.52
C LYS A 185 0.14 2.10 10.30
N LEU A 186 -0.27 3.36 10.29
CA LEU A 186 0.21 4.34 9.32
C LEU A 186 1.54 4.86 9.83
N GLN A 187 2.62 4.27 9.32
CA GLN A 187 3.95 4.79 9.60
C GLN A 187 4.00 6.21 9.07
N LYS A 188 4.14 7.17 9.98
CA LYS A 188 4.30 8.58 9.62
C LYS A 188 5.57 8.68 8.79
N CYS A 189 5.41 8.98 7.51
CA CYS A 189 6.54 9.32 6.66
C CYS A 189 7.06 10.68 7.12
N PRO A 190 8.27 10.76 7.74
CA PRO A 190 8.89 12.03 8.05
C PRO A 190 9.19 12.67 6.69
N ASN A 191 8.72 13.90 6.48
CA ASN A 191 8.59 14.54 5.18
C ASN A 191 7.31 14.14 4.42
N ALA A 192 6.18 14.15 5.13
CA ALA A 192 5.13 15.06 4.71
C ALA A 192 5.71 16.47 4.88
N ASP A 193 6.45 16.95 3.89
CA ASP A 193 6.87 18.34 3.80
C ASP A 193 5.66 19.18 4.22
N GLY A 194 5.83 20.00 5.24
CA GLY A 194 4.77 20.89 5.73
C GLY A 194 4.24 21.83 4.64
N GLU A 195 4.83 21.80 3.44
CA GLU A 195 4.44 22.52 2.23
C GLU A 195 3.28 21.89 1.45
N THR A 196 3.05 20.57 1.51
CA THR A 196 1.96 19.96 0.73
C THR A 196 0.72 19.64 1.55
N GLY A 197 0.79 19.35 2.85
CA GLY A 197 -0.39 19.08 3.70
C GLY A 197 -1.17 17.78 3.40
N GLY A 198 -1.00 17.18 2.22
CA GLY A 198 -1.75 16.01 1.75
C GLY A 198 -1.60 14.75 2.58
N CYS A 199 -0.45 14.53 3.22
CA CYS A 199 -0.27 13.38 4.10
C CYS A 199 -0.81 13.59 5.52
N ASN A 200 -1.53 14.69 5.79
CA ASN A 200 -2.18 14.91 7.06
C ASN A 200 -3.53 14.17 7.11
N PRO A 201 -3.70 13.16 7.99
CA PRO A 201 -4.97 12.47 8.17
C PRO A 201 -6.17 13.38 8.42
N ASN A 202 -5.98 14.51 9.10
CA ASN A 202 -7.09 15.42 9.40
C ASN A 202 -7.59 16.13 8.14
N VAL A 203 -6.68 16.53 7.24
CA VAL A 203 -7.04 17.14 5.95
C VAL A 203 -7.86 16.15 5.12
N LEU A 204 -7.38 14.92 5.01
CA LEU A 204 -8.11 13.86 4.29
C LEU A 204 -9.47 13.54 4.96
N LEU A 205 -9.54 13.54 6.29
CA LEU A 205 -10.80 13.33 7.01
C LEU A 205 -11.85 14.39 6.65
N ASP A 206 -11.43 15.65 6.60
CA ASP A 206 -12.28 16.79 6.25
C ASP A 206 -12.77 16.68 4.80
N GLU A 207 -11.90 16.26 3.87
CA GLU A 207 -12.28 16.03 2.47
C GLU A 207 -13.25 14.86 2.30
N LEU A 208 -12.99 13.72 2.96
CA LEU A 208 -13.86 12.55 2.91
C LEU A 208 -15.24 12.83 3.53
N SER A 209 -15.31 13.68 4.57
CA SER A 209 -16.59 14.07 5.19
C SER A 209 -17.49 14.80 4.20
N LYS A 210 -16.93 15.72 3.40
CA LYS A 210 -17.67 16.44 2.34
C LYS A 210 -18.25 15.50 1.28
N ILE A 211 -17.56 14.39 0.97
CA ILE A 211 -18.05 13.41 -0.01
C ILE A 211 -19.25 12.64 0.55
N ASN A 212 -19.20 12.25 1.83
CA ASN A 212 -20.30 11.56 2.49
C ASN A 212 -21.53 12.47 2.62
N ASP A 213 -21.35 13.75 2.95
CA ASP A 213 -22.43 14.74 3.01
C ASP A 213 -23.10 14.92 1.63
N ILE A 214 -22.33 14.91 0.52
CA ILE A 214 -22.89 14.97 -0.84
C ILE A 214 -23.72 13.72 -1.18
N SER A 215 -23.36 12.55 -0.65
CA SER A 215 -24.13 11.32 -0.84
C SER A 215 -25.47 11.32 -0.09
N GLU A 216 -25.54 12.01 1.06
CA GLU A 216 -26.75 12.20 1.85
C GLU A 216 -27.65 13.31 1.26
N THR A 217 -27.05 14.37 0.70
CA THR A 217 -27.79 15.53 0.15
C THR A 217 -28.39 15.26 -1.25
N LYS A 218 -28.05 14.13 -1.90
CA LYS A 218 -28.64 13.72 -3.19
C LYS A 218 -29.91 12.88 -3.09
N ILE A 219 -30.45 12.65 -1.88
CA ILE A 219 -31.72 11.96 -1.67
C ILE A 219 -32.82 12.98 -1.38
N ASP A 220 -33.26 13.68 -2.42
CA ASP A 220 -34.58 14.32 -2.45
C ASP A 220 -35.38 13.65 -3.58
N ILE A 221 -36.24 12.68 -3.21
CA ILE A 221 -37.50 12.25 -3.85
C ILE A 221 -38.08 11.08 -3.01
N PRO A 222 -39.42 10.95 -2.89
CA PRO A 222 -40.07 10.51 -1.67
C PRO A 222 -40.40 9.02 -1.63
N ASP A 223 -40.49 8.56 -0.39
CA ASP A 223 -41.29 7.45 0.14
C ASP A 223 -40.83 5.99 -0.10
N ASP A 224 -40.51 5.37 1.04
CA ASP A 224 -40.76 3.98 1.45
C ASP A 224 -39.88 2.79 1.03
N SER A 225 -38.62 2.98 0.60
CA SER A 225 -37.72 1.81 0.36
C SER A 225 -36.34 1.84 1.01
N SER A 226 -36.08 2.71 1.97
CA SER A 226 -34.74 2.83 2.60
C SER A 226 -34.69 2.25 4.02
N LYS A 227 -34.97 0.95 4.16
CA LYS A 227 -34.78 0.23 5.45
C LYS A 227 -33.75 -0.91 5.43
N LEU A 228 -32.96 -1.07 4.38
CA LEU A 228 -32.05 -2.22 4.29
C LEU A 228 -30.54 -1.95 4.41
N PHE A 229 -30.07 -0.71 4.60
CA PHE A 229 -28.62 -0.45 4.55
C PHE A 229 -27.92 0.04 5.81
N LEU A 230 -28.60 0.15 6.95
CA LEU A 230 -27.92 0.47 8.21
C LEU A 230 -28.31 -0.53 9.28
N GLY A 231 -27.44 -1.51 9.50
CA GLY A 231 -27.46 -2.43 10.63
C GLY A 231 -27.26 -1.71 11.97
N LEU A 232 -28.24 -0.88 12.35
CA LEU A 232 -28.35 -0.24 13.64
C LEU A 232 -29.67 -0.67 14.27
N SER A 233 -29.69 -1.87 14.86
CA SER A 233 -30.78 -2.24 15.77
C SER A 233 -30.54 -1.58 17.12
N LYS A 234 -31.32 -0.53 17.40
CA LYS A 234 -31.43 0.12 18.71
C LYS A 234 -32.03 -0.88 19.72
N LYS A 235 -31.33 -1.12 20.83
CA LYS A 235 -31.78 -1.93 21.97
C LYS A 235 -32.98 -1.26 22.64
N ASN A 236 -33.97 -2.06 23.10
CA ASN A 236 -34.45 -2.08 24.49
C ASN A 236 -35.58 -3.12 24.68
N THR A 237 -35.32 -4.17 25.47
CA THR A 237 -36.11 -4.61 26.64
C THR A 237 -35.50 -5.89 27.20
N ALA A 238 -35.50 -6.00 28.54
CA ALA A 238 -34.85 -7.06 29.30
C ALA A 238 -35.74 -8.31 29.42
N THR A 239 -35.16 -9.50 29.28
CA THR A 239 -35.47 -10.70 30.10
C THR A 239 -34.25 -11.64 30.03
N ALA A 240 -33.97 -12.33 31.13
CA ALA A 240 -32.72 -13.00 31.45
C ALA A 240 -32.53 -14.43 30.87
N ALA A 241 -31.28 -14.89 31.02
CA ALA A 241 -30.75 -16.26 31.01
C ALA A 241 -30.38 -16.92 29.66
N SER A 242 -29.09 -16.99 29.34
CA SER A 242 -28.17 -18.03 29.81
C SER A 242 -26.83 -17.98 29.05
N VAL A 243 -25.80 -18.51 29.70
CA VAL A 243 -24.37 -18.31 29.46
C VAL A 243 -23.84 -19.24 28.37
N ALA A 244 -23.10 -18.68 27.41
CA ALA A 244 -21.99 -19.35 26.74
C ALA A 244 -20.93 -18.30 26.41
N GLY A 245 -20.07 -18.03 27.41
CA GLY A 245 -18.94 -17.12 27.25
C GLY A 245 -17.88 -17.73 26.34
N VAL A 246 -17.81 -17.28 25.09
CA VAL A 246 -16.59 -17.41 24.28
C VAL A 246 -15.62 -16.36 24.80
N SER A 247 -14.71 -16.81 25.67
CA SER A 247 -13.71 -15.95 26.30
C SER A 247 -12.80 -15.31 25.26
N LEU A 248 -12.75 -13.97 25.22
CA LEU A 248 -11.81 -13.20 24.40
C LEU A 248 -10.34 -13.57 24.66
N LEU A 249 -10.04 -14.22 25.79
CA LEU A 249 -8.71 -14.77 26.09
C LEU A 249 -8.32 -15.94 25.16
N GLY A 250 -9.28 -16.66 24.58
CA GLY A 250 -8.99 -17.76 23.65
C GLY A 250 -8.42 -17.28 22.32
N LEU A 251 -8.90 -16.13 21.81
CA LEU A 251 -8.44 -15.54 20.55
C LEU A 251 -7.08 -14.85 20.69
N THR A 252 -6.80 -14.24 21.85
CA THR A 252 -5.47 -13.65 22.11
C THR A 252 -4.41 -14.72 22.32
N LEU A 253 -4.72 -15.81 23.03
CA LEU A 253 -3.80 -16.93 23.21
C LEU A 253 -3.51 -17.69 21.90
N PHE A 254 -4.49 -17.87 21.01
CA PHE A 254 -4.26 -18.47 19.70
C PHE A 254 -3.38 -17.58 18.80
N LYS A 255 -3.61 -16.25 18.77
CA LYS A 255 -2.78 -15.33 17.99
C LYS A 255 -1.34 -15.25 18.50
N VAL A 256 -1.15 -15.20 19.82
CA VAL A 256 0.19 -15.16 20.42
C VAL A 256 0.94 -16.46 20.12
N LYS A 257 0.29 -17.63 20.27
CA LYS A 257 0.93 -18.93 20.02
C LYS A 257 1.36 -19.10 18.56
N ILE A 258 0.58 -18.60 17.59
CA ILE A 258 0.93 -18.63 16.17
C ILE A 258 2.13 -17.72 15.86
N ILE A 259 2.15 -16.49 16.41
CA ILE A 259 3.28 -15.55 16.22
C ILE A 259 4.57 -16.16 16.78
N PHE A 260 4.52 -16.76 17.97
CA PHE A 260 5.69 -17.39 18.59
C PHE A 260 6.20 -18.61 17.81
N ILE A 261 5.33 -19.44 17.22
CA ILE A 261 5.75 -20.60 16.42
C ILE A 261 6.50 -20.12 15.16
N TYR A 262 6.01 -19.10 14.46
CA TYR A 262 6.66 -18.59 13.25
C TYR A 262 7.97 -17.85 13.52
N GLN A 263 8.05 -17.09 14.62
CA GLN A 263 9.30 -16.45 15.04
C GLN A 263 10.37 -17.49 15.41
N PHE A 264 9.96 -18.62 16.00
CA PHE A 264 10.86 -19.71 16.38
C PHE A 264 11.37 -20.49 15.15
N GLU A 265 10.50 -20.76 14.17
CA GLU A 265 10.90 -21.41 12.91
C GLU A 265 11.83 -20.51 12.07
N TYR A 266 11.61 -19.20 12.06
CA TYR A 266 12.50 -18.24 11.39
C TYR A 266 13.90 -18.17 12.04
N GLN A 267 13.97 -18.18 13.37
CA GLN A 267 15.25 -18.20 14.10
C GLN A 267 16.00 -19.53 13.93
N ILE A 268 15.29 -20.66 13.85
CA ILE A 268 15.89 -21.96 13.52
C ILE A 268 16.44 -21.95 12.08
N GLY A 269 15.70 -21.38 11.12
CA GLY A 269 16.18 -21.23 9.73
C GLY A 269 17.45 -20.37 9.63
N LEU A 270 17.53 -19.28 10.39
CA LEU A 270 18.72 -18.43 10.48
C LEU A 270 19.90 -19.15 11.15
N LEU A 271 19.68 -19.92 12.21
CA LEU A 271 20.71 -20.71 12.88
C LEU A 271 21.29 -21.81 11.98
N ILE A 272 20.45 -22.44 11.15
CA ILE A 272 20.88 -23.46 10.18
C ILE A 272 21.70 -22.82 9.05
N LEU A 273 21.36 -21.60 8.62
CA LEU A 273 22.10 -20.86 7.59
C LEU A 273 23.42 -20.25 8.08
N CYS A 274 23.62 -20.11 9.39
CA CYS A 274 24.88 -19.65 9.97
C CYS A 274 25.87 -20.79 10.29
N TYR A 275 25.48 -22.06 10.14
CA TYR A 275 26.30 -23.24 10.47
C TYR A 275 26.79 -24.04 9.24
N HIS A 276 26.60 -23.51 8.04
CA HIS A 276 27.17 -24.00 6.78
C HIS A 276 27.89 -22.87 6.04
#